data_AF-A0A4W6DZM2-F1
#
_entry.id   AF-A0A4W6DZM2-F1
#
_cell.length_a   1.000
_cell.length_b   1.000
_cell.length_c   1.000
_cell.angle_alpha   90.00
_cell.angle_beta   90.00
_cell.angle_gamma   90.00
#
_symmetry.space_group_name_H-M   'P 1'
#
loop_
_entity.id
_entity.type
_entity.pdbx_description
1 polymer ?
#
loop_
_entity_poly.entity_id
_entity_poly.type
_entity_poly.pdbx_seq_one_letter_code
_entity_poly.pdbx_strand_id
1 'polypeptide(L)'
;MLLIIMIYCIVSELNSYDGSSPRITLLRPFVYFGQTYNYIYVNQNGHLTFNAAWNSYTPQRFPMHGPRDFIAPFWTDLDNRGNGHVYYNQYTTGSVLQQATQDINTHFPGLNFNANWVFVATWYEVAYYPNSGTRTTVQAVLISGGQYTFVLMNYGIIASTTRTVQAGYDTINSTHHYTIPGSFSSTATGPNSNFRLGSNVNVPGRWAFRTDHGSRGCTFNGKFRYKGYRLLLSASCNITAVPLSEVYLYQS
;
A
#
# COMPACT_ATOMS: atom_id res chain seq x y z
N MET A 1 -5.60 -17.51 4.64
CA MET A 1 -5.21 -16.16 5.10
C MET A 1 -3.75 -16.21 5.52
N LEU A 2 -2.86 -16.12 4.54
CA LEU A 2 -1.40 -16.27 4.60
C LEU A 2 -0.98 -15.92 3.15
N LEU A 3 -0.06 -15.03 2.84
CA LEU A 3 1.18 -14.63 3.49
C LEU A 3 1.31 -13.10 3.38
N ILE A 4 1.60 -12.41 4.50
CA ILE A 4 2.69 -11.43 4.45
C ILE A 4 3.82 -12.21 3.80
N ILE A 5 4.30 -11.80 2.62
CA ILE A 5 5.34 -12.54 1.91
C ILE A 5 6.50 -12.68 2.90
N MET A 6 6.61 -13.86 3.52
CA MET A 6 7.70 -14.22 4.41
C MET A 6 8.87 -14.34 3.44
N ILE A 7 9.67 -13.29 3.42
CA ILE A 7 10.84 -13.22 2.56
C ILE A 7 11.80 -14.29 3.09
N TYR A 8 11.84 -15.44 2.41
CA TYR A 8 12.78 -16.54 2.73
C TYR A 8 14.24 -16.18 2.40
N CYS A 9 14.50 -14.99 1.84
CA CYS A 9 15.84 -14.52 1.53
C CYS A 9 15.92 -13.01 1.78
N ILE A 10 16.35 -12.63 2.99
CA ILE A 10 16.66 -11.23 3.35
C ILE A 10 17.89 -10.83 2.53
N VAL A 11 17.72 -9.96 1.53
CA VAL A 11 18.83 -9.49 0.70
C VAL A 11 19.45 -8.22 1.28
N SER A 12 18.69 -7.42 2.02
CA SER A 12 19.16 -6.16 2.58
C SER A 12 18.32 -5.74 3.78
N GLU A 13 19.01 -5.37 4.86
CA GLU A 13 18.46 -4.87 6.12
C GLU A 13 18.88 -3.41 6.33
N LEU A 14 17.95 -2.58 6.83
CA LEU A 14 18.23 -1.16 7.13
C LEU A 14 18.42 -0.94 8.62
N ASN A 15 19.62 -0.50 8.99
CA ASN A 15 19.98 -0.10 10.36
C ASN A 15 20.45 1.36 10.36
N SER A 16 19.53 2.33 10.30
CA SER A 16 19.90 3.76 10.40
C SER A 16 18.85 4.63 11.11
N TYR A 17 19.29 5.38 12.12
CA TYR A 17 18.47 6.10 13.11
C TYR A 17 17.16 6.75 12.62
N ASP A 18 17.15 7.34 11.43
CA ASP A 18 15.97 7.93 10.76
C ASP A 18 16.14 7.91 9.23
N GLY A 19 16.97 6.99 8.75
CA GLY A 19 17.53 7.06 7.41
C GLY A 19 16.70 6.29 6.39
N SER A 20 16.89 6.69 5.14
CA SER A 20 16.49 5.89 3.99
C SER A 20 17.60 4.90 3.63
N SER A 21 17.23 3.83 2.91
CA SER A 21 18.17 3.01 2.17
C SER A 21 19.04 3.88 1.25
N PRO A 22 20.21 3.38 0.82
CA PRO A 22 20.84 3.85 -0.40
C PRO A 22 19.87 3.77 -1.58
N ARG A 23 20.22 4.41 -2.71
CA ARG A 23 19.44 4.30 -3.95
C ARG A 23 19.39 2.84 -4.41
N ILE A 24 18.20 2.29 -4.52
CA ILE A 24 17.99 0.92 -5.01
C ILE A 24 17.64 1.00 -6.49
N THR A 25 18.48 0.42 -7.36
CA THR A 25 18.16 0.28 -8.79
C THR A 25 17.11 -0.80 -8.99
N LEU A 26 16.03 -0.49 -9.73
CA LEU A 26 14.98 -1.45 -10.03
C LEU A 26 15.42 -2.37 -11.18
N LEU A 27 15.16 -3.67 -11.04
CA LEU A 27 15.48 -4.66 -12.08
C LEU A 27 14.60 -4.50 -13.33
N ARG A 28 13.41 -3.89 -13.17
CA ARG A 28 12.53 -3.44 -14.25
C ARG A 28 12.00 -2.05 -13.90
N PRO A 29 11.75 -1.17 -14.88
CA PRO A 29 11.11 0.12 -14.61
C PRO A 29 9.73 -0.06 -13.97
N PHE A 30 9.40 0.83 -13.04
CA PHE A 30 8.09 0.89 -12.41
C PHE A 30 7.38 2.19 -12.81
N VAL A 31 6.20 2.07 -13.41
CA VAL A 31 5.35 3.21 -13.73
C VAL A 31 4.49 3.54 -12.51
N TYR A 32 4.57 4.78 -12.03
CA TYR A 32 3.76 5.32 -10.95
C TYR A 32 3.05 6.58 -11.46
N PHE A 33 1.75 6.44 -11.68
CA PHE A 33 0.85 7.43 -12.25
C PHE A 33 1.38 8.14 -13.52
N GLY A 34 1.83 7.34 -14.49
CA GLY A 34 2.37 7.82 -15.76
C GLY A 34 3.85 8.21 -15.72
N GLN A 35 4.46 8.29 -14.53
CA GLN A 35 5.90 8.55 -14.38
C GLN A 35 6.68 7.25 -14.25
N THR A 36 7.72 7.09 -15.05
CA THR A 36 8.58 5.90 -15.02
C THR A 36 9.75 6.09 -14.08
N TYR A 37 9.88 5.19 -13.13
CA TYR A 37 10.97 5.16 -12.17
C TYR A 37 11.89 3.97 -12.38
N ASN A 38 13.19 4.22 -12.24
CA ASN A 38 14.26 3.21 -12.28
C ASN A 38 14.93 3.02 -10.92
N TYR A 39 14.52 3.80 -9.92
CA TYR A 39 15.09 3.81 -8.60
C TYR A 39 13.99 3.90 -7.54
N ILE A 40 14.26 3.33 -6.37
CA ILE A 40 13.42 3.47 -5.18
C ILE A 40 14.30 3.61 -3.94
N TYR A 41 13.73 4.18 -2.90
CA TYR A 41 14.31 4.29 -1.57
C TYR A 41 13.30 3.76 -0.57
N VAL A 42 13.74 2.91 0.35
CA VAL A 42 12.94 2.40 1.46
C VAL A 42 13.32 3.18 2.71
N ASN A 43 12.36 3.77 3.41
CA ASN A 43 12.63 4.50 4.64
C ASN A 43 12.22 3.69 5.88
N GLN A 44 13.01 3.78 6.94
CA GLN A 44 12.69 3.09 8.20
C GLN A 44 11.37 3.53 8.83
N ASN A 45 10.95 4.77 8.59
CA ASN A 45 9.70 5.33 9.10
C ASN A 45 8.46 4.95 8.27
N GLY A 46 8.52 3.91 7.44
CA GLY A 46 7.33 3.30 6.86
C GLY A 46 6.83 3.90 5.55
N HIS A 47 7.73 4.49 4.77
CA HIS A 47 7.45 5.06 3.45
C HIS A 47 8.51 4.75 2.41
N LEU A 48 8.14 4.93 1.14
CA LEU A 48 8.95 4.77 -0.05
C LEU A 48 8.94 6.06 -0.87
N THR A 49 10.08 6.38 -1.47
CA THR A 49 10.24 7.48 -2.45
C THR A 49 11.01 6.99 -3.68
N PHE A 50 10.91 7.71 -4.78
CA PHE A 50 11.59 7.32 -6.03
C PHE A 50 12.80 8.21 -6.40
N ASN A 51 12.72 9.51 -6.13
CA ASN A 51 13.73 10.47 -6.61
C ASN A 51 14.92 10.63 -5.66
N ALA A 52 14.69 10.57 -4.35
CA ALA A 52 15.73 10.77 -3.35
C ALA A 52 15.30 10.18 -2.01
N ALA A 53 16.28 9.80 -1.19
CA ALA A 53 16.10 9.53 0.22
C ALA A 53 15.37 10.69 0.92
N TRP A 54 14.52 10.39 1.88
CA TRP A 54 13.81 11.40 2.65
C TRP A 54 13.68 11.02 4.12
N ASN A 55 14.45 11.70 4.97
CA ASN A 55 14.56 11.45 6.40
C ASN A 55 13.43 12.17 7.16
N SER A 56 12.19 11.76 6.96
CA SER A 56 11.03 12.34 7.65
C SER A 56 10.29 11.29 8.47
N TYR A 57 10.28 11.45 9.79
CA TYR A 57 9.55 10.60 10.73
C TYR A 57 8.17 11.17 11.12
N THR A 58 7.90 12.45 10.84
CA THR A 58 6.63 13.11 11.16
C THR A 58 5.65 12.98 9.99
N PRO A 59 4.53 12.26 10.14
CA PRO A 59 3.58 12.08 9.06
C PRO A 59 2.85 13.37 8.71
N GLN A 60 2.49 13.50 7.43
CA GLN A 60 1.66 14.56 6.89
C GLN A 60 0.40 13.95 6.27
N ARG A 61 -0.72 14.67 6.33
CA ARG A 61 -1.98 14.23 5.73
C ARG A 61 -1.88 14.35 4.20
N PHE A 62 -2.35 13.33 3.49
CA PHE A 62 -2.61 13.48 2.05
C PHE A 62 -3.97 14.16 1.84
N PRO A 63 -4.11 15.01 0.81
CA PRO A 63 -3.06 15.44 -0.12
C PRO A 63 -2.02 16.37 0.54
N MET A 64 -0.73 16.12 0.31
CA MET A 64 0.37 16.94 0.81
C MET A 64 0.66 18.15 -0.07
N HIS A 65 0.25 18.12 -1.35
CA HIS A 65 0.63 19.11 -2.37
C HIS A 65 2.15 19.33 -2.46
N GLY A 66 2.92 18.26 -2.21
CA GLY A 66 4.38 18.29 -2.18
C GLY A 66 5.04 17.95 -3.52
N PRO A 67 6.37 18.09 -3.62
CA PRO A 67 7.12 17.86 -4.86
C PRO A 67 7.58 16.40 -5.03
N ARG A 68 6.95 15.43 -4.35
CA ARG A 68 7.44 14.04 -4.29
C ARG A 68 6.33 13.05 -4.59
N ASP A 69 6.66 12.06 -5.41
CA ASP A 69 5.90 10.81 -5.48
C ASP A 69 6.24 9.93 -4.29
N PHE A 70 5.20 9.44 -3.63
CA PHE A 70 5.28 8.97 -2.26
C PHE A 70 4.31 7.82 -2.00
N ILE A 71 4.83 6.71 -1.47
CA ILE A 71 4.03 5.56 -1.04
C ILE A 71 4.28 5.34 0.45
N ALA A 72 3.26 5.46 1.27
CA ALA A 72 3.34 5.27 2.71
C ALA A 72 2.44 4.11 3.14
N PRO A 73 2.91 2.86 3.14
CA PRO A 73 2.14 1.78 3.74
C PRO A 73 1.85 2.05 5.23
N PHE A 74 2.78 2.67 5.96
CA PHE A 74 2.58 2.99 7.38
C PHE A 74 3.57 4.06 7.86
N TRP A 75 3.35 5.32 7.47
CA TRP A 75 4.27 6.39 7.82
C TRP A 75 4.05 6.88 9.25
N THR A 76 5.05 6.68 10.09
CA THR A 76 5.15 7.17 11.47
C THR A 76 6.60 7.03 11.96
N ASP A 77 6.85 7.53 13.16
CA ASP A 77 8.15 7.49 13.81
C ASP A 77 8.42 6.09 14.41
N LEU A 78 9.16 5.29 13.65
CA LEU A 78 9.49 3.88 13.91
C LEU A 78 10.95 3.73 14.35
N ASP A 79 11.20 2.75 15.20
CA ASP A 79 12.51 2.49 15.79
C ASP A 79 12.79 0.99 15.82
N ASN A 80 13.71 0.53 14.98
CA ASN A 80 14.10 -0.88 14.90
C ASN A 80 15.43 -1.19 15.62
N ARG A 81 15.97 -0.28 16.44
CA ARG A 81 17.23 -0.50 17.15
C ARG A 81 17.13 -1.55 18.25
N GLY A 82 15.96 -1.65 18.89
CA GLY A 82 15.68 -2.65 19.93
C GLY A 82 15.06 -3.94 19.40
N ASN A 83 14.09 -3.84 18.49
CA ASN A 83 13.42 -5.00 17.88
C ASN A 83 12.86 -4.71 16.49
N GLY A 84 12.67 -5.78 15.74
CA GLY A 84 12.13 -5.74 14.39
C GLY A 84 13.17 -5.40 13.34
N HIS A 85 12.79 -5.58 12.08
CA HIS A 85 13.68 -5.41 10.94
C HIS A 85 12.96 -4.73 9.80
N VAL A 86 13.67 -3.86 9.07
CA VAL A 86 13.21 -3.32 7.80
C VAL A 86 14.03 -3.94 6.70
N TYR A 87 13.38 -4.71 5.83
CA TYR A 87 14.04 -5.39 4.73
C TYR A 87 13.25 -5.26 3.44
N TYR A 88 13.97 -5.36 2.32
CA TYR A 88 13.37 -5.32 0.99
C TYR A 88 14.04 -6.29 0.04
N ASN A 89 13.31 -6.69 -1.00
CA ASN A 89 13.81 -7.54 -2.08
C ASN A 89 13.02 -7.31 -3.37
N GLN A 90 13.60 -7.69 -4.51
CA GLN A 90 12.91 -7.67 -5.80
C GLN A 90 13.08 -8.98 -6.55
N TYR A 91 12.06 -9.34 -7.31
CA TYR A 91 11.90 -10.62 -7.98
C TYR A 91 11.54 -10.39 -9.44
N THR A 92 12.13 -11.18 -10.33
CA THR A 92 11.78 -11.24 -11.77
C THR A 92 11.40 -12.66 -12.21
N THR A 93 11.44 -13.63 -11.31
CA THR A 93 11.09 -15.04 -11.52
C THR A 93 10.60 -15.67 -10.21
N GLY A 94 10.06 -16.88 -10.27
CA GLY A 94 9.71 -17.69 -9.09
C GLY A 94 8.29 -17.49 -8.57
N SER A 95 8.01 -18.10 -7.41
CA SER A 95 6.66 -18.17 -6.81
C SER A 95 6.09 -16.80 -6.44
N VAL A 96 6.93 -15.82 -6.13
CA VAL A 96 6.49 -14.45 -5.80
C VAL A 96 5.77 -13.80 -6.99
N LEU A 97 6.25 -13.99 -8.22
CA LEU A 97 5.58 -13.48 -9.42
C LEU A 97 4.27 -14.22 -9.70
N GLN A 98 4.25 -15.54 -9.46
CA GLN A 98 3.03 -16.35 -9.63
C GLN A 98 1.93 -15.89 -8.68
N GLN A 99 2.28 -15.67 -7.40
CA GLN A 99 1.35 -15.14 -6.40
C GLN A 99 0.87 -13.73 -6.76
N ALA A 100 1.79 -12.83 -7.13
CA ALA A 100 1.44 -11.47 -7.55
C ALA A 100 0.50 -11.49 -8.76
N THR A 101 0.74 -12.38 -9.72
CA THR A 101 -0.13 -12.57 -10.89
C THR A 101 -1.52 -13.04 -10.50
N GLN A 102 -1.63 -14.04 -9.61
CA GLN A 102 -2.90 -14.54 -9.11
C GLN A 102 -3.66 -13.48 -8.32
N ASP A 103 -2.97 -12.75 -7.44
CA ASP A 103 -3.55 -11.70 -6.61
C ASP A 103 -4.14 -10.58 -7.48
N ILE A 104 -3.38 -10.07 -8.45
CA ILE A 104 -3.85 -9.01 -9.34
C ILE A 104 -5.02 -9.49 -10.21
N ASN A 105 -4.95 -10.68 -10.81
CA ASN A 105 -6.07 -11.19 -11.61
C ASN A 105 -7.33 -11.46 -10.78
N THR A 106 -7.18 -11.78 -9.49
CA THR A 106 -8.30 -11.93 -8.56
C THR A 106 -8.93 -10.58 -8.22
N HIS A 107 -8.12 -9.56 -7.97
CA HIS A 107 -8.60 -8.25 -7.52
C HIS A 107 -9.01 -7.31 -8.67
N PHE A 108 -8.45 -7.51 -9.87
CA PHE A 108 -8.67 -6.71 -11.06
C PHE A 108 -8.98 -7.60 -12.26
N PRO A 109 -10.16 -8.27 -12.28
CA PRO A 109 -10.53 -9.19 -13.34
C PRO A 109 -10.63 -8.48 -14.70
N GLY A 110 -10.33 -9.21 -15.77
CA GLY A 110 -10.43 -8.70 -17.15
C GLY A 110 -9.16 -8.00 -17.69
N LEU A 111 -8.11 -7.85 -16.89
CA LEU A 111 -6.83 -7.29 -17.34
C LEU A 111 -5.91 -8.31 -18.03
N ASN A 112 -6.14 -9.61 -17.81
CA ASN A 112 -5.23 -10.71 -18.24
C ASN A 112 -3.78 -10.42 -17.86
N PHE A 113 -3.57 -10.10 -16.58
CA PHE A 113 -2.29 -9.63 -16.07
C PHE A 113 -1.28 -10.77 -15.91
N ASN A 114 -0.01 -10.47 -16.16
CA ASN A 114 1.12 -11.35 -15.83
C ASN A 114 2.24 -10.50 -15.21
N ALA A 115 2.62 -10.80 -13.97
CA ALA A 115 3.71 -10.09 -13.31
C ALA A 115 5.06 -10.51 -13.93
N ASN A 116 5.88 -9.53 -14.30
CA ASN A 116 7.26 -9.74 -14.72
C ASN A 116 8.28 -9.14 -13.74
N TRP A 117 7.80 -8.41 -12.73
CA TRP A 117 8.62 -7.85 -11.67
C TRP A 117 7.79 -7.56 -10.42
N VAL A 118 8.38 -7.84 -9.26
CA VAL A 118 7.79 -7.56 -7.94
C VAL A 118 8.87 -6.99 -7.04
N PHE A 119 8.60 -5.90 -6.35
CA PHE A 119 9.41 -5.36 -5.26
C PHE A 119 8.62 -5.43 -3.96
N VAL A 120 9.25 -5.92 -2.90
CA VAL A 120 8.65 -6.08 -1.57
C VAL A 120 9.49 -5.32 -0.56
N ALA A 121 8.87 -4.41 0.20
CA ALA A 121 9.46 -3.81 1.40
C ALA A 121 8.62 -4.18 2.61
N THR A 122 9.25 -4.67 3.67
CA THR A 122 8.59 -5.11 4.89
C THR A 122 9.24 -4.44 6.10
N TRP A 123 8.41 -3.84 6.94
CA TRP A 123 8.73 -3.44 8.31
C TRP A 123 8.17 -4.56 9.18
N TYR A 124 9.04 -5.46 9.65
CA TYR A 124 8.65 -6.65 10.38
C TYR A 124 8.88 -6.47 11.87
N GLU A 125 7.81 -6.56 12.67
CA GLU A 125 7.83 -6.42 14.13
C GLU A 125 8.59 -5.19 14.64
N VAL A 126 8.53 -4.07 13.90
CA VAL A 126 9.25 -2.84 14.23
C VAL A 126 8.54 -2.10 15.36
N ALA A 127 9.30 -1.52 16.30
CA ALA A 127 8.77 -0.74 17.40
C ALA A 127 8.51 0.73 17.02
N TYR A 128 7.76 1.44 17.86
CA TYR A 128 7.65 2.90 17.75
C TYR A 128 8.82 3.53 18.49
N TYR A 129 9.27 4.70 18.03
CA TYR A 129 10.22 5.49 18.80
C TYR A 129 9.60 6.00 20.11
N PRO A 130 10.40 6.20 21.18
CA PRO A 130 11.72 5.60 21.38
C PRO A 130 11.58 4.15 21.85
N ASN A 131 12.27 3.21 21.19
CA ASN A 131 12.43 1.79 21.55
C ASN A 131 11.32 1.22 22.46
N SER A 132 10.07 1.28 22.00
CA SER A 132 8.90 0.97 22.84
C SER A 132 8.70 -0.53 23.13
N GLY A 133 9.49 -1.42 22.50
CA GLY A 133 9.29 -2.86 22.55
C GLY A 133 8.03 -3.35 21.81
N THR A 134 7.29 -2.44 21.17
CA THR A 134 6.07 -2.77 20.43
C THR A 134 6.40 -3.51 19.14
N ARG A 135 5.43 -4.23 18.58
CA ARG A 135 5.60 -4.98 17.32
C ARG A 135 4.55 -4.57 16.32
N THR A 136 4.99 -3.90 15.25
CA THR A 136 4.16 -3.55 14.10
C THR A 136 4.76 -4.15 12.84
N THR A 137 3.93 -4.90 12.10
CA THR A 137 4.32 -5.56 10.86
C THR A 137 3.49 -5.05 9.69
N VAL A 138 4.14 -4.43 8.71
CA VAL A 138 3.52 -3.88 7.50
C VAL A 138 4.39 -4.17 6.28
N GLN A 139 3.76 -4.37 5.13
CA GLN A 139 4.44 -4.64 3.87
C GLN A 139 3.87 -3.78 2.73
N ALA A 140 4.75 -3.22 1.90
CA ALA A 140 4.41 -2.67 0.60
C ALA A 140 4.93 -3.61 -0.50
N VAL A 141 4.10 -3.86 -1.51
CA VAL A 141 4.42 -4.70 -2.67
C VAL A 141 4.13 -3.91 -3.94
N LEU A 142 5.18 -3.57 -4.70
CA LEU A 142 5.06 -2.95 -6.02
C LEU A 142 5.15 -4.06 -7.07
N ILE A 143 4.19 -4.09 -7.99
CA ILE A 143 4.05 -5.17 -8.98
C ILE A 143 4.01 -4.54 -10.36
N SER A 144 4.79 -5.06 -11.30
CA SER A 144 4.76 -4.65 -12.71
C SER A 144 4.57 -5.87 -13.62
N GLY A 145 3.73 -5.68 -14.64
CA GLY A 145 3.60 -6.56 -15.80
C GLY A 145 4.08 -5.89 -17.09
N GLY A 146 4.85 -4.81 -16.98
CA GLY A 146 5.23 -3.95 -18.11
C GLY A 146 4.16 -2.91 -18.43
N GLN A 147 2.98 -3.34 -18.89
CA GLN A 147 1.88 -2.41 -19.22
C GLN A 147 1.12 -1.90 -17.99
N TYR A 148 0.87 -2.79 -17.02
CA TYR A 148 0.11 -2.49 -15.81
C TYR A 148 1.02 -2.54 -14.59
N THR A 149 0.80 -1.61 -13.66
CA THR A 149 1.53 -1.56 -12.39
C THR A 149 0.58 -1.41 -11.23
N PHE A 150 0.96 -1.98 -10.09
CA PHE A 150 0.14 -2.00 -8.89
C PHE A 150 0.98 -1.77 -7.64
N VAL A 151 0.33 -1.22 -6.63
CA VAL A 151 0.83 -1.11 -5.26
C VAL A 151 -0.14 -1.85 -4.35
N LEU A 152 0.36 -2.84 -3.62
CA LEU A 152 -0.35 -3.50 -2.53
C LEU A 152 0.26 -3.09 -1.19
N MET A 153 -0.59 -2.87 -0.20
CA MET A 153 -0.21 -2.65 1.20
C MET A 153 -0.87 -3.74 2.04
N ASN A 154 -0.05 -4.50 2.76
CA ASN A 154 -0.49 -5.61 3.61
C ASN A 154 -0.19 -5.30 5.08
N TYR A 155 -1.15 -5.56 5.95
CA TYR A 155 -1.07 -5.25 7.38
C TYR A 155 -1.14 -6.52 8.22
N GLY A 156 -0.11 -6.74 9.04
CA GLY A 156 -0.05 -7.79 10.05
C GLY A 156 -0.56 -7.31 11.40
N ILE A 157 0.17 -7.67 12.46
CA ILE A 157 -0.05 -7.10 13.80
C ILE A 157 0.35 -5.62 13.75
N ILE A 158 -0.50 -4.73 14.26
CA ILE A 158 -0.19 -3.30 14.46
C ILE A 158 -0.38 -3.01 15.93
N ALA A 159 0.71 -2.71 16.64
CA ALA A 159 0.63 -2.36 18.05
C ALA A 159 -0.08 -1.01 18.24
N SER A 160 -0.82 -0.87 19.33
CA SER A 160 -1.50 0.38 19.69
C SER A 160 -0.49 1.50 19.97
N THR A 161 -0.82 2.72 19.57
CA THR A 161 -0.03 3.92 19.87
C THR A 161 -0.89 5.19 19.82
N THR A 162 -0.43 6.24 20.48
CA THR A 162 -1.00 7.60 20.39
C THR A 162 -0.37 8.42 19.26
N ARG A 163 0.67 7.89 18.61
CA ARG A 163 1.33 8.54 17.46
C ARG A 163 0.38 8.67 16.28
N THR A 164 0.53 9.76 15.53
CA THR A 164 -0.13 9.91 14.24
C THR A 164 0.48 8.94 13.23
N VAL A 165 -0.37 8.34 12.41
CA VAL A 165 0.04 7.47 11.31
C VAL A 165 -0.66 7.90 10.03
N GLN A 166 0.08 7.97 8.94
CA GLN A 166 -0.46 8.14 7.60
C GLN A 166 -0.26 6.86 6.79
N ALA A 167 -1.33 6.35 6.19
CA ALA A 167 -1.26 5.22 5.26
C ALA A 167 -1.94 5.55 3.93
N GLY A 168 -1.32 5.15 2.82
CA GLY A 168 -1.80 5.40 1.47
C GLY A 168 -0.68 5.89 0.54
N TYR A 169 -1.04 6.73 -0.43
CA TYR A 169 -0.07 7.24 -1.39
C TYR A 169 -0.41 8.67 -1.83
N ASP A 170 0.60 9.36 -2.34
CA ASP A 170 0.50 10.70 -2.90
C ASP A 170 1.45 10.84 -4.09
N THR A 171 1.18 11.84 -4.93
CA THR A 171 1.99 12.18 -6.11
C THR A 171 2.42 13.63 -6.05
N ILE A 172 3.33 14.02 -6.94
CA ILE A 172 3.72 15.43 -7.12
C ILE A 172 2.47 16.30 -7.31
N ASN A 173 2.37 17.36 -6.51
CA ASN A 173 1.23 18.28 -6.43
C ASN A 173 -0.11 17.62 -6.03
N SER A 174 -0.05 16.37 -5.59
CA SER A 174 -1.20 15.54 -5.23
C SER A 174 -2.24 15.36 -6.34
N THR A 175 -1.78 15.32 -7.60
CA THR A 175 -2.65 15.08 -8.76
C THR A 175 -3.42 13.76 -8.61
N HIS A 176 -2.77 12.75 -8.01
CA HIS A 176 -3.37 11.52 -7.51
C HIS A 176 -2.93 11.23 -6.09
N HIS A 177 -3.87 10.88 -5.22
CA HIS A 177 -3.61 10.52 -3.85
C HIS A 177 -4.72 9.62 -3.31
N TYR A 178 -4.39 8.85 -2.27
CA TYR A 178 -5.38 8.10 -1.51
C TYR A 178 -4.93 8.02 -0.06
N THR A 179 -5.87 8.31 0.85
CA THR A 179 -5.68 8.11 2.30
C THR A 179 -6.47 6.89 2.72
N ILE A 180 -5.79 5.89 3.28
CA ILE A 180 -6.44 4.73 3.85
C ILE A 180 -7.27 5.18 5.08
N PRO A 181 -8.55 4.80 5.17
CA PRO A 181 -9.42 5.10 6.31
C PRO A 181 -8.77 4.72 7.65
N GLY A 182 -8.82 5.63 8.61
CA GLY A 182 -8.18 5.49 9.91
C GLY A 182 -6.93 6.34 10.09
N SER A 183 -6.26 6.77 9.00
CA SER A 183 -5.10 7.65 9.06
C SER A 183 -5.36 8.90 9.92
N PHE A 184 -4.41 9.26 10.78
CA PHE A 184 -4.53 10.32 11.79
C PHE A 184 -5.76 10.21 12.70
N SER A 185 -6.19 8.99 13.03
CA SER A 185 -7.21 8.74 14.05
C SER A 185 -6.77 7.60 14.96
N SER A 186 -7.47 7.43 16.09
CA SER A 186 -7.25 6.30 17.00
C SER A 186 -7.52 4.93 16.36
N THR A 187 -8.22 4.87 15.22
CA THR A 187 -8.49 3.63 14.49
C THR A 187 -7.39 3.24 13.52
N ALA A 188 -6.28 3.99 13.44
CA ALA A 188 -5.12 3.61 12.62
C ALA A 188 -4.39 2.38 13.19
N THR A 189 -4.38 2.20 14.52
CA THR A 189 -3.49 1.24 15.20
C THR A 189 -4.24 0.37 16.21
N GLY A 190 -3.56 -0.64 16.75
CA GLY A 190 -4.13 -1.57 17.71
C GLY A 190 -4.96 -2.70 17.09
N PRO A 191 -5.61 -3.52 17.94
CA PRO A 191 -6.28 -4.75 17.50
C PRO A 191 -7.46 -4.48 16.54
N ASN A 192 -8.10 -3.32 16.69
CA ASN A 192 -9.24 -2.87 15.88
C ASN A 192 -8.83 -1.89 14.76
N SER A 193 -7.56 -1.92 14.34
CA SER A 193 -7.05 -1.03 13.29
C SER A 193 -7.85 -1.18 11.98
N ASN A 194 -8.29 -0.07 11.42
CA ASN A 194 -8.92 0.00 10.10
C ASN A 194 -7.97 -0.41 8.98
N PHE A 195 -6.65 -0.24 9.16
CA PHE A 195 -5.67 -0.70 8.17
C PHE A 195 -5.66 -2.22 8.08
N ARG A 196 -5.74 -2.89 9.24
CA ARG A 196 -5.72 -4.36 9.37
C ARG A 196 -7.08 -5.02 9.10
N LEU A 197 -8.18 -4.38 9.48
CA LEU A 197 -9.52 -4.97 9.35
C LEU A 197 -10.22 -4.54 8.06
N GLY A 198 -9.89 -3.37 7.52
CA GLY A 198 -10.42 -2.84 6.27
C GLY A 198 -9.71 -3.39 5.04
N SER A 199 -10.29 -3.08 3.87
CA SER A 199 -9.76 -3.44 2.56
C SER A 199 -10.53 -2.71 1.45
N ASN A 200 -9.90 -2.49 0.30
CA ASN A 200 -10.59 -2.11 -0.94
C ASN A 200 -10.72 -3.27 -1.94
N VAL A 201 -10.26 -4.46 -1.59
CA VAL A 201 -10.27 -5.68 -2.43
C VAL A 201 -10.89 -6.89 -1.71
N ASN A 202 -11.66 -6.64 -0.65
CA ASN A 202 -12.35 -7.65 0.16
C ASN A 202 -11.42 -8.71 0.78
N VAL A 203 -10.14 -8.36 1.02
CA VAL A 203 -9.19 -9.17 1.77
C VAL A 203 -8.74 -8.35 2.98
N PRO A 204 -9.22 -8.65 4.20
CA PRO A 204 -8.88 -7.88 5.40
C PRO A 204 -7.37 -7.64 5.51
N GLY A 205 -6.99 -6.39 5.71
CA GLY A 205 -5.58 -6.00 5.87
C GLY A 205 -4.84 -5.86 4.55
N ARG A 206 -5.52 -5.96 3.40
CA ARG A 206 -4.94 -5.74 2.08
C ARG A 206 -5.61 -4.57 1.36
N TRP A 207 -4.78 -3.67 0.88
CA TRP A 207 -5.17 -2.52 0.07
C TRP A 207 -4.41 -2.58 -1.24
N ALA A 208 -5.10 -2.58 -2.37
CA ALA A 208 -4.48 -2.71 -3.70
C ALA A 208 -4.88 -1.55 -4.61
N PHE A 209 -3.90 -0.96 -5.28
CA PHE A 209 -4.09 0.20 -6.15
C PHE A 209 -3.44 -0.07 -7.49
N ARG A 210 -4.16 0.20 -8.57
CA ARG A 210 -3.58 0.26 -9.92
C ARG A 210 -2.91 1.61 -10.11
N THR A 211 -1.67 1.63 -10.59
CA THR A 211 -0.79 2.80 -10.61
C THR A 211 -0.16 3.10 -11.96
N ASP A 212 -0.50 2.39 -13.05
CA ASP A 212 0.10 2.63 -14.37
C ASP A 212 -0.40 3.91 -15.05
N HIS A 213 -1.62 4.34 -14.76
CA HIS A 213 -2.21 5.53 -15.35
C HIS A 213 -2.77 6.46 -14.28
N GLY A 214 -2.52 7.76 -14.47
CA GLY A 214 -3.20 8.82 -13.74
C GLY A 214 -4.71 8.59 -13.72
N SER A 215 -5.34 8.75 -12.55
CA SER A 215 -6.70 8.30 -12.24
C SER A 215 -7.67 8.29 -13.44
N ARG A 216 -8.00 7.10 -13.95
CA ARG A 216 -9.37 6.80 -14.34
C ARG A 216 -9.97 5.96 -13.24
N GLY A 217 -10.36 6.62 -12.15
CA GLY A 217 -11.48 6.08 -11.38
C GLY A 217 -12.63 5.83 -12.36
N CYS A 218 -13.43 4.78 -12.15
CA CYS A 218 -14.57 4.51 -13.02
C CYS A 218 -15.40 5.79 -13.18
N THR A 219 -15.35 6.41 -14.35
CA THR A 219 -16.17 7.57 -14.68
C THR A 219 -17.57 7.08 -15.01
N PHE A 220 -18.53 7.28 -14.11
CA PHE A 220 -19.94 7.26 -14.46
C PHE A 220 -20.35 8.68 -14.87
N ASN A 221 -20.70 8.90 -16.14
CA ASN A 221 -21.10 10.20 -16.70
C ASN A 221 -20.16 11.38 -16.37
N GLY A 222 -18.85 11.18 -16.46
CA GLY A 222 -17.88 12.29 -16.45
C GLY A 222 -17.71 13.05 -15.13
N LYS A 223 -18.12 12.50 -13.97
CA LYS A 223 -17.85 13.09 -12.65
C LYS A 223 -17.15 12.13 -11.70
N PHE A 224 -16.10 12.62 -11.02
CA PHE A 224 -15.46 11.93 -9.89
C PHE A 224 -16.42 11.87 -8.69
N ARG A 225 -16.65 10.68 -8.12
CA ARG A 225 -17.37 10.54 -6.85
C ARG A 225 -16.57 9.69 -5.86
N TYR A 226 -16.30 10.26 -4.68
CA TYR A 226 -15.98 9.50 -3.48
C TYR A 226 -17.24 9.36 -2.61
N LYS A 227 -17.54 8.12 -2.22
CA LYS A 227 -18.20 7.66 -0.97
C LYS A 227 -19.24 6.56 -1.21
N GLY A 228 -19.11 5.46 -0.45
CA GLY A 228 -20.22 4.98 0.37
C GLY A 228 -21.17 3.90 -0.14
N TYR A 229 -20.82 3.09 -1.15
CA TYR A 229 -21.69 2.01 -1.61
C TYR A 229 -20.99 0.65 -1.56
N ARG A 230 -21.66 -0.33 -0.96
CA ARG A 230 -21.26 -1.75 -1.03
C ARG A 230 -21.70 -2.26 -2.40
N LEU A 231 -20.73 -2.52 -3.29
CA LEU A 231 -21.00 -3.06 -4.63
C LEU A 231 -21.01 -4.59 -4.55
N LEU A 232 -22.15 -5.21 -4.85
CA LEU A 232 -22.21 -6.60 -5.28
C LEU A 232 -21.94 -6.60 -6.79
N LEU A 233 -20.81 -7.17 -7.21
CA LEU A 233 -20.48 -7.34 -8.62
C LEU A 233 -21.07 -8.67 -9.12
N SER A 234 -21.97 -8.62 -10.11
CA SER A 234 -22.30 -9.79 -10.92
C SER A 234 -21.38 -9.86 -12.15
N ALA A 235 -21.18 -11.08 -12.65
CA ALA A 235 -20.16 -11.43 -13.65
C ALA A 235 -20.34 -10.81 -15.06
N SER A 236 -21.27 -9.87 -15.25
CA SER A 236 -21.60 -9.27 -16.54
C SER A 236 -21.48 -7.73 -16.59
N CYS A 237 -20.91 -7.09 -15.57
CA CYS A 237 -20.60 -5.65 -15.58
C CYS A 237 -21.79 -4.74 -15.94
N ASN A 238 -23.01 -5.09 -15.52
CA ASN A 238 -24.16 -4.19 -15.52
C ASN A 238 -24.47 -3.77 -14.08
N ILE A 239 -24.36 -2.47 -13.80
CA ILE A 239 -24.71 -1.88 -12.49
C ILE A 239 -26.15 -1.40 -12.55
N THR A 240 -27.06 -2.09 -11.85
CA THR A 240 -28.36 -1.54 -11.46
C THR A 240 -28.20 -0.82 -10.12
N ALA A 241 -28.43 0.49 -10.09
CA ALA A 241 -28.45 1.27 -8.86
C ALA A 241 -29.80 1.05 -8.15
N VAL A 242 -29.78 0.48 -6.95
CA VAL A 242 -30.97 0.35 -6.09
C VAL A 242 -30.93 1.43 -5.02
N PRO A 243 -31.96 2.30 -4.90
CA PRO A 243 -32.05 3.27 -3.81
C PRO A 243 -32.18 2.58 -2.45
N LEU A 244 -31.60 3.18 -1.40
CA LEU A 244 -31.67 2.66 -0.01
C LEU A 244 -33.13 2.47 0.50
N SER A 245 -34.12 3.09 -0.14
CA SER A 245 -35.54 2.92 0.18
C SER A 245 -36.10 1.55 -0.20
N GLU A 246 -35.43 0.78 -1.07
CA GLU A 246 -35.92 -0.53 -1.54
C GLU A 246 -35.28 -1.72 -0.79
N VAL A 247 -34.30 -1.47 0.09
CA VAL A 247 -33.58 -2.54 0.82
C VAL A 247 -34.42 -3.17 1.95
N TYR A 248 -35.51 -2.53 2.37
CA TYR A 248 -36.40 -3.05 3.42
C TYR A 248 -37.40 -4.12 2.95
N LEU A 249 -37.41 -4.53 1.68
CA LEU A 249 -38.41 -5.48 1.15
C LEU A 249 -37.91 -6.93 0.95
N TYR A 250 -36.65 -7.24 1.29
CA TYR A 250 -36.13 -8.61 1.18
C TYR A 250 -35.59 -9.16 2.51
N GLN A 251 -36.30 -8.89 3.60
CA GLN A 251 -36.23 -9.71 4.81
C GLN A 251 -37.65 -10.15 5.21
N SER A 252 -38.08 -11.25 4.59
CA SER A 252 -39.05 -12.21 5.13
C SER A 252 -38.63 -13.60 4.65
#